data_AF-A0A249PMW9-F1
#
_entry.id   AF-A0A249PMW9-F1
#
_cell.length_a   1.000
_cell.length_b   1.000
_cell.length_c   1.000
_cell.angle_alpha   90.00
_cell.angle_beta   90.00
_cell.angle_gamma   90.00
#
_symmetry.space_group_name_H-M   'P 1'
#
loop_
_entity.id
_entity.type
_entity.pdbx_description
1 polymer ?
#
loop_
_entity_poly.entity_id
_entity_poly.type
_entity_poly.pdbx_seq_one_letter_code
_entity_poly.pdbx_strand_id
1 'polypeptide(L)'
;MITDKLRSYDAARRDLMPGVEHRSHKGLNNRAENSHQPTRRRERTMKRFKSARQLQRFVSIHDPIANLFHFPRNTLSSAQHQDLRNAAMQIWSKIACVAAA
;
A
#
# COMPACT_ATOMS: atom_id res chain seq x y z
N MET A 1 6.60 -3.94 14.93
CA MET A 1 5.69 -4.78 14.13
C MET A 1 4.27 -4.61 14.63
N ILE A 2 3.29 -4.56 13.72
CA ILE A 2 1.86 -4.56 14.03
C ILE A 2 1.28 -5.85 13.47
N THR A 3 0.67 -6.67 14.31
CA THR A 3 -0.11 -7.85 13.89
C THR A 3 -1.40 -7.90 14.68
N ASP A 4 -2.26 -8.87 14.37
CA ASP A 4 -3.37 -9.19 15.25
C ASP A 4 -2.88 -9.76 16.60
N LYS A 5 -3.82 -10.17 17.46
CA LYS A 5 -3.55 -10.60 18.85
C LYS A 5 -3.25 -12.10 19.00
N LEU A 6 -2.92 -12.81 17.93
CA LEU A 6 -2.58 -14.23 18.02
C LEU A 6 -1.26 -14.45 18.79
N ARG A 7 -1.30 -15.32 19.81
CA ARG A 7 -0.14 -15.68 20.64
C ARG A 7 1.05 -16.24 19.84
N SER A 8 0.78 -16.86 18.70
CA SER A 8 1.80 -17.38 17.79
C SER A 8 2.72 -16.27 17.25
N TYR A 9 2.22 -15.04 17.08
CA TYR A 9 3.04 -13.95 16.58
C TYR A 9 4.06 -13.44 17.59
N ASP A 10 3.72 -13.46 18.89
CA ASP A 10 4.68 -13.12 19.94
C ASP A 10 5.81 -14.14 20.03
N ALA A 11 5.50 -15.43 19.85
CA ALA A 11 6.50 -16.49 19.77
C ALA A 11 7.40 -16.29 18.54
N ALA A 12 6.80 -16.19 17.35
CA ALA A 12 7.54 -15.99 16.10
C ALA A 12 8.40 -14.72 16.10
N ARG A 13 7.92 -13.63 16.71
CA ARG A 13 8.70 -12.38 16.84
C ARG A 13 9.97 -12.57 17.65
N ARG A 14 9.92 -13.33 18.76
CA ARG A 14 11.11 -13.57 19.60
C ARG A 14 12.21 -14.27 18.81
N ASP A 15 11.82 -15.18 17.92
CA ASP A 15 12.75 -15.98 17.13
C ASP A 15 13.25 -15.21 15.89
N LEU A 16 12.37 -14.51 15.18
CA LEU A 16 12.67 -13.90 13.87
C LEU A 16 13.11 -12.44 13.96
N MET A 17 12.60 -11.69 14.94
CA MET A 17 12.78 -10.23 15.02
C MET A 17 13.02 -9.78 16.47
N PRO A 18 14.07 -10.28 17.14
CA PRO A 18 14.39 -9.88 18.50
C PRO A 18 14.64 -8.36 18.57
N GLY A 19 14.08 -7.70 19.59
CA GLY A 19 14.20 -6.26 19.79
C GLY A 19 13.17 -5.40 19.06
N VAL A 20 12.36 -5.95 18.15
CA VAL A 20 11.30 -5.18 17.48
C VAL A 20 10.09 -5.05 18.39
N GLU A 21 9.67 -3.81 18.69
CA GLU A 21 8.45 -3.54 19.46
C GLU A 21 7.23 -4.16 18.77
N HIS A 22 6.40 -4.90 19.52
CA HIS A 22 5.15 -5.46 19.02
C HIS A 22 3.97 -4.63 19.51
N ARG A 23 3.17 -4.13 18.57
CA ARG A 23 1.93 -3.41 18.84
C ARG A 23 0.73 -4.20 18.31
N SER A 24 0.03 -4.89 19.20
CA SER A 24 -1.16 -5.71 18.88
C SER A 24 -2.49 -4.95 19.06
N HIS A 25 -2.43 -3.61 19.09
CA HIS A 25 -3.63 -2.78 19.27
C HIS A 25 -4.56 -2.89 18.05
N LYS A 26 -5.86 -3.17 18.31
CA LYS A 26 -6.87 -3.39 17.26
C LYS A 26 -6.93 -2.25 16.25
N GLY A 27 -6.85 -0.99 16.70
CA GLY A 27 -6.88 0.17 15.80
C GLY A 27 -5.68 0.25 14.85
N LEU A 28 -4.49 -0.16 15.29
CA LEU A 28 -3.29 -0.18 14.45
C LEU A 28 -3.38 -1.30 13.42
N ASN A 29 -3.82 -2.49 13.85
CA ASN A 29 -4.05 -3.62 12.95
C ASN A 29 -5.10 -3.28 11.88
N ASN A 30 -6.22 -2.67 12.28
CA ASN A 30 -7.26 -2.24 11.35
C ASN A 30 -6.73 -1.22 10.33
N ARG A 31 -5.85 -0.30 10.74
CA ARG A 31 -5.23 0.67 9.83
C ARG A 31 -4.33 -0.02 8.80
N ALA A 32 -3.50 -0.96 9.23
CA ALA A 32 -2.65 -1.76 8.35
C ALA A 32 -3.49 -2.64 7.39
N GLU A 33 -4.55 -3.26 7.88
CA GLU A 33 -5.48 -4.03 7.05
C GLU A 33 -6.21 -3.15 6.03
N ASN A 34 -6.58 -1.93 6.42
CA ASN A 34 -7.26 -0.98 5.54
C ASN A 34 -6.36 -0.43 4.44
N SER A 35 -5.04 -0.30 4.65
CA SER A 35 -4.13 0.11 3.56
C SER A 35 -4.08 -0.91 2.42
N HIS A 36 -4.46 -2.17 2.66
CA HIS A 36 -4.54 -3.20 1.63
C HIS A 36 -5.87 -3.19 0.84
N GLN A 37 -6.85 -2.33 1.20
CA GLN A 37 -8.14 -2.26 0.51
C GLN A 37 -8.04 -2.03 -1.01
N PRO A 38 -7.18 -1.13 -1.53
CA PRO A 38 -7.04 -0.93 -2.97
C PRO A 38 -6.59 -2.22 -3.69
N THR A 39 -5.61 -2.91 -3.13
CA THR A 39 -5.07 -4.17 -3.65
C THR A 39 -6.11 -5.29 -3.61
N ARG A 40 -6.86 -5.43 -2.50
CA ARG A 40 -7.98 -6.39 -2.39
C ARG A 40 -9.10 -6.11 -3.39
N ARG A 41 -9.43 -4.84 -3.66
CA ARG A 41 -10.44 -4.48 -4.67
C ARG A 41 -10.00 -4.94 -6.06
N ARG A 42 -8.74 -4.70 -6.42
CA ARG A 42 -8.18 -5.16 -7.71
C ARG A 42 -8.16 -6.68 -7.81
N GLU A 43 -7.71 -7.36 -6.75
CA GLU A 43 -7.71 -8.82 -6.70
C GLU A 43 -9.11 -9.42 -6.96
N ARG A 44 -10.16 -8.85 -6.35
CA ARG A 44 -11.55 -9.30 -6.55
C ARG A 44 -11.98 -9.15 -8.01
N THR A 45 -11.72 -8.00 -8.62
CA THR A 45 -11.99 -7.78 -10.06
C THR A 45 -11.24 -8.78 -10.94
N MET A 46 -10.01 -9.13 -10.57
CA MET A 46 -9.17 -10.10 -11.29
C MET A 46 -9.53 -11.57 -11.02
N LYS A 47 -10.55 -11.86 -10.18
CA LYS A 47 -10.91 -13.21 -9.74
C LYS A 47 -9.74 -13.96 -9.08
N ARG A 48 -9.09 -13.30 -8.12
CA ARG A 48 -7.91 -13.76 -7.36
C ARG A 48 -6.65 -13.91 -8.20
N PHE A 49 -5.50 -13.69 -7.56
CA PHE A 49 -4.21 -14.01 -8.16
C PHE A 49 -4.03 -15.52 -8.31
N LYS A 50 -3.38 -15.93 -9.40
CA LYS A 50 -3.12 -17.34 -9.74
C LYS A 50 -1.86 -17.90 -9.09
N SER A 51 -0.98 -17.04 -8.57
CA SER A 51 0.22 -17.43 -7.83
C SER A 51 0.75 -16.30 -6.95
N ALA A 52 1.56 -16.66 -5.95
CA ALA A 52 2.31 -15.69 -5.14
C ALA A 52 3.23 -14.80 -5.99
N ARG A 53 3.85 -15.36 -7.04
CA ARG A 53 4.70 -14.61 -7.97
C ARG A 53 3.92 -13.54 -8.74
N GLN A 54 2.69 -13.85 -9.15
CA GLN A 54 1.82 -12.89 -9.81
C GLN A 54 1.42 -11.76 -8.85
N LEU A 55 1.02 -12.11 -7.62
CA LEU A 55 0.74 -11.12 -6.58
C LEU A 55 1.97 -10.22 -6.36
N GLN A 56 3.16 -10.79 -6.22
CA GLN A 56 4.39 -10.03 -5.98
C GLN A 56 4.67 -9.00 -7.08
N ARG A 57 4.56 -9.41 -8.36
CA ARG A 57 4.72 -8.52 -9.52
C ARG A 57 3.64 -7.44 -9.56
N PHE A 58 2.42 -7.77 -9.14
CA PHE A 58 1.32 -6.81 -9.08
C PHE A 58 1.59 -5.76 -8.00
N VAL A 59 1.83 -6.18 -6.75
CA VAL A 59 2.00 -5.25 -5.62
C VAL A 59 3.29 -4.43 -5.73
N SER A 60 4.35 -4.96 -6.34
CA SER A 60 5.61 -4.22 -6.54
C SER A 60 5.45 -2.97 -7.41
N ILE A 61 4.40 -2.91 -8.24
CA ILE A 61 4.13 -1.78 -9.14
C ILE A 61 2.89 -1.03 -8.66
N HIS A 62 1.83 -1.75 -8.30
CA HIS A 62 0.53 -1.16 -7.97
C HIS A 62 0.59 -0.28 -6.72
N ASP A 63 1.25 -0.73 -5.65
CA ASP A 63 1.26 0.00 -4.39
C ASP A 63 2.04 1.34 -4.49
N PRO A 64 3.25 1.39 -5.10
CA PRO A 64 3.93 2.66 -5.38
C PRO A 64 3.09 3.63 -6.21
N ILE A 65 2.41 3.15 -7.27
CA ILE A 65 1.55 3.99 -8.11
C ILE A 65 0.36 4.52 -7.30
N ALA A 66 -0.31 3.66 -6.55
CA ALA A 66 -1.47 4.04 -5.75
C ALA A 66 -1.09 5.12 -4.72
N ASN A 67 0.08 4.98 -4.08
CA ASN A 67 0.60 5.95 -3.12
C ASN A 67 0.95 7.29 -3.76
N LEU A 68 1.59 7.28 -4.95
CA LEU A 68 1.97 8.50 -5.67
C LEU A 68 0.75 9.39 -6.00
N PHE A 69 -0.42 8.78 -6.15
CA PHE A 69 -1.67 9.47 -6.48
C PHE A 69 -2.67 9.55 -5.32
N HIS A 70 -2.26 9.21 -4.10
CA HIS A 70 -3.11 9.28 -2.93
C HIS A 70 -3.10 10.69 -2.34
N PHE A 71 -4.07 11.52 -2.76
CA PHE A 71 -4.26 12.88 -2.23
C PHE A 71 -5.51 12.96 -1.35
N PRO A 72 -5.46 13.66 -0.19
CA PRO A 72 -6.65 13.91 0.61
C PRO A 72 -7.64 14.81 -0.14
N ARG A 73 -8.80 14.27 -0.54
CA ARG A 73 -9.77 15.00 -1.37
C ARG A 73 -10.51 16.12 -0.64
N ASN A 74 -10.59 16.06 0.68
CA ASN A 74 -11.41 16.94 1.50
C ASN A 74 -10.67 18.16 2.06
N THR A 75 -9.37 18.28 1.81
CA THR A 75 -8.53 19.37 2.34
C THR A 75 -7.87 20.21 1.25
N LEU A 76 -8.12 19.90 -0.03
CA LEU A 76 -7.45 20.51 -1.17
C LEU A 76 -8.46 21.22 -2.06
N SER A 77 -8.11 22.41 -2.54
CA SER A 77 -8.85 23.06 -3.61
C SER A 77 -8.67 22.29 -4.93
N SER A 78 -9.55 22.53 -5.90
CA SER A 78 -9.44 21.94 -7.24
C SER A 78 -8.10 22.25 -7.91
N ALA A 79 -7.59 23.48 -7.74
CA ALA A 79 -6.30 23.90 -8.30
C ALA A 79 -5.13 23.13 -7.67
N GLN A 80 -5.10 23.04 -6.34
CA GLN A 80 -4.07 22.26 -5.62
C GLN A 80 -4.10 20.78 -6.01
N HIS A 81 -5.30 20.22 -6.16
CA HIS A 81 -5.45 18.85 -6.61
C HIS A 81 -4.93 18.64 -8.04
N GLN A 82 -5.17 19.60 -8.94
CA GLN A 82 -4.64 19.58 -10.30
C GLN A 82 -3.11 19.66 -10.32
N ASP A 83 -2.52 20.54 -9.53
CA ASP A 83 -1.06 20.69 -9.42
C ASP A 83 -0.40 19.40 -8.90
N LEU A 84 -0.93 18.81 -7.82
CA LEU A 84 -0.46 17.54 -7.28
C LEU A 84 -0.60 16.41 -8.29
N ARG A 85 -1.70 16.37 -9.04
CA ARG A 85 -1.92 15.37 -10.07
C ARG A 85 -0.92 15.51 -11.22
N ASN A 86 -0.63 16.74 -11.66
CA ASN A 86 0.36 17.02 -12.70
C ASN A 86 1.77 16.61 -12.25
N ALA A 87 2.16 16.98 -11.03
CA ALA A 87 3.45 16.60 -10.46
C ALA A 87 3.61 15.07 -10.35
N ALA A 88 2.58 14.38 -9.85
CA ALA A 88 2.57 12.93 -9.76
C ALA A 88 2.63 12.24 -11.13
N MET A 89 1.96 12.79 -12.15
CA MET A 89 2.09 12.29 -13.52
C MET A 89 3.50 12.46 -14.09
N GLN A 90 4.17 13.59 -13.84
CA GLN A 90 5.55 13.80 -14.26
C GLN A 90 6.52 12.80 -13.58
N ILE A 91 6.34 12.57 -12.27
CA ILE A 91 7.12 11.56 -11.54
C ILE A 91 6.87 10.16 -12.14
N TRP A 92 5.61 9.84 -12.41
CA TRP A 92 5.25 8.56 -13.01
C TRP A 92 5.89 8.37 -14.40
N SER A 93 5.83 9.37 -15.27
CA SER A 93 6.49 9.34 -16.59
C SER A 93 8.00 9.07 -16.47
N LYS A 94 8.68 9.70 -15.51
CA LYS A 94 10.11 9.44 -15.25
C LYS A 94 10.37 8.00 -14.79
N ILE A 95 9.55 7.47 -13.88
CA ILE A 95 9.69 6.09 -13.37
C ILE A 95 9.41 5.07 -14.47
N ALA A 96 8.39 5.32 -15.28
CA ALA A 96 7.96 4.41 -16.34
C ALA A 96 8.84 4.51 -17.61
N CYS A 97 9.80 5.44 -17.65
CA CYS A 97 10.56 5.80 -18.86
C CYS A 97 9.66 6.12 -20.06
N VAL A 98 8.46 6.65 -19.81
CA VAL A 98 7.51 7.08 -20.84
C VAL A 98 7.69 8.58 -21.00
N ALA A 99 8.06 9.06 -22.20
CA ALA A 99 8.12 10.48 -22.47
C ALA A 99 6.76 11.12 -22.13
N ALA A 100 6.77 12.19 -21.32
CA ALA A 100 5.56 12.98 -21.10
C ALA A 100 5.14 13.58 -22.45
N ALA A 101 3.95 13.22 -22.92
CA ALA A 101 3.37 13.70 -24.16
C ALA A 101 2.94 15.17 -24.05
#